data_AF-A0A7N0TQJ4-F1
#
_entry.id   AF-A0A7N0TQJ4-F1
#
_cell.length_a   1.000
_cell.length_b   1.000
_cell.length_c   1.000
_cell.angle_alpha   90.00
_cell.angle_beta   90.00
_cell.angle_gamma   90.00
#
_symmetry.space_group_name_H-M   'P 1'
#
loop_
_entity.id
_entity.type
_entity.pdbx_description
1 polymer ?
#
loop_
_entity_poly.entity_id
_entity_poly.type
_entity_poly.pdbx_seq_one_letter_code
_entity_poly.pdbx_strand_id
1 'polypeptide(L)'
;MKSGERALLHVGWELGYGEKGSFSFPNVPPKADIVYEVELLGFDETEEGKTRGDMTVEERIGAADRRKIDGNTLFKEEKLEEAMNQYEMVLAEDENNAKALFRRGKAKSELGQTEADREDFLKAQEHAPRDKAIARELRILAEQDKAVYQKQKEIYRGLFGLRPAPKPKRSNWTVLCWHWLLALFSRLFKRQQNHKAD
;
A
#
# COMPACT_ATOMS: atom_id res chain seq x y z
N MET A 1 4.52 -38.10 4.77
CA MET A 1 5.84 -38.54 4.24
C MET A 1 6.85 -38.43 5.37
N LYS A 2 7.90 -39.25 5.37
CA LYS A 2 9.03 -39.17 6.29
C LYS A 2 10.11 -38.26 5.71
N SER A 3 10.94 -37.66 6.56
CA SER A 3 12.12 -36.93 6.09
C SER A 3 13.01 -37.84 5.23
N GLY A 4 13.41 -37.35 4.06
CA GLY A 4 14.12 -38.07 3.00
C GLY A 4 13.23 -38.92 2.06
N GLU A 5 11.91 -39.00 2.29
CA GLU A 5 11.02 -39.81 1.44
C GLU A 5 10.73 -39.12 0.11
N ARG A 6 10.79 -39.89 -0.99
CA ARG A 6 10.33 -39.48 -2.32
C ARG A 6 9.05 -40.24 -2.66
N ALA A 7 8.02 -39.51 -3.05
CA ALA A 7 6.72 -40.08 -3.42
C ALA A 7 6.17 -39.44 -4.69
N LEU A 8 5.43 -40.24 -5.46
CA LEU A 8 4.71 -39.80 -6.64
C LEU A 8 3.22 -39.71 -6.27
N LEU A 9 2.69 -38.49 -6.28
CA LEU A 9 1.34 -38.16 -5.85
C LEU A 9 0.45 -37.90 -7.06
N HIS A 10 -0.62 -38.67 -7.18
CA HIS A 10 -1.68 -38.43 -8.15
C HIS A 10 -2.76 -37.56 -7.50
N VAL A 11 -2.93 -36.34 -8.04
CA VAL A 11 -3.84 -35.34 -7.51
C VAL A 11 -4.92 -35.06 -8.56
N GLY A 12 -6.17 -35.41 -8.23
CA GLY A 12 -7.32 -35.08 -9.07
C GLY A 12 -7.50 -33.57 -9.19
N TRP A 13 -8.08 -33.10 -10.30
CA TRP A 13 -8.27 -31.68 -10.58
C TRP A 13 -9.01 -30.92 -9.47
N GLU A 14 -9.86 -31.60 -8.69
CA GLU A 14 -10.59 -31.04 -7.54
C GLU A 14 -9.65 -30.54 -6.43
N LEU A 15 -8.49 -31.19 -6.28
CA LEU A 15 -7.44 -30.85 -5.31
C LEU A 15 -6.25 -30.13 -5.96
N GLY A 16 -6.24 -30.02 -7.29
CA GLY A 16 -5.23 -29.32 -8.08
C GLY A 16 -5.65 -27.89 -8.45
N TYR A 17 -5.56 -27.54 -9.74
CA TYR A 17 -5.91 -26.19 -10.23
C TYR A 17 -7.42 -25.98 -10.50
N GLY A 18 -8.26 -26.94 -10.14
CA GLY A 18 -9.71 -26.80 -10.17
C GLY A 18 -10.29 -26.59 -11.57
N GLU A 19 -11.51 -26.05 -11.62
CA GLU A 19 -12.24 -25.83 -12.87
C GLU A 19 -11.61 -24.76 -13.77
N LYS A 20 -10.74 -23.90 -13.23
CA LYS A 20 -10.15 -22.78 -13.98
C LYS A 20 -8.76 -23.11 -14.53
N GLY A 21 -8.05 -24.06 -13.94
CA GLY A 21 -6.65 -24.30 -14.27
C GLY A 21 -5.75 -23.13 -13.80
N SER A 22 -4.51 -23.13 -14.30
CA SER A 22 -3.55 -22.04 -14.17
C SER A 22 -3.15 -21.57 -15.56
N PHE A 23 -3.49 -20.33 -15.91
CA PHE A 23 -3.11 -19.73 -17.19
C PHE A 23 -1.66 -19.21 -17.21
N SER A 24 -1.05 -19.04 -16.03
CA SER A 24 0.36 -18.67 -15.84
C SER A 24 1.23 -19.90 -15.55
N PHE A 25 2.55 -19.78 -15.59
CA PHE A 25 3.45 -20.89 -15.28
C PHE A 25 3.26 -21.41 -13.84
N PRO A 26 3.10 -22.74 -13.64
CA PRO A 26 2.97 -23.77 -14.67
C PRO A 26 1.60 -23.69 -15.36
N ASN A 27 1.60 -23.66 -16.70
CA ASN A 27 0.36 -23.57 -17.48
C ASN A 27 -0.36 -24.92 -17.37
N VAL A 28 -1.43 -24.95 -16.58
CA VAL A 28 -2.22 -26.15 -16.32
C VAL A 28 -3.65 -25.92 -16.80
N PRO A 29 -4.16 -26.76 -17.72
CA PRO A 29 -5.52 -26.61 -18.22
C PRO A 29 -6.60 -26.71 -17.13
N PRO A 30 -7.79 -26.13 -17.37
CA PRO A 30 -9.01 -26.42 -16.61
C PRO A 30 -9.24 -27.93 -16.44
N LYS A 31 -9.64 -28.36 -15.22
CA LYS A 31 -10.01 -29.76 -14.92
C LYS A 31 -8.94 -30.79 -15.28
N ALA A 32 -7.67 -30.42 -15.15
CA ALA A 32 -6.54 -31.31 -15.37
C ALA A 32 -6.09 -31.98 -14.06
N ASP A 33 -5.95 -33.30 -14.10
CA ASP A 33 -5.30 -34.08 -13.04
C ASP A 33 -3.78 -33.90 -13.14
N ILE A 34 -3.11 -33.90 -11.98
CA ILE A 34 -1.69 -33.57 -11.87
C ILE A 34 -0.97 -34.71 -11.19
N VAL A 35 0.25 -34.98 -11.65
CA VAL A 35 1.16 -35.91 -11.01
C VAL A 35 2.35 -35.11 -10.46
N TYR A 36 2.52 -35.13 -9.14
CA TYR A 36 3.67 -34.51 -8.49
C TYR A 36 4.68 -35.58 -8.08
N GLU A 37 5.96 -35.35 -8.40
CA GLU A 37 7.07 -36.03 -7.74
C GLU A 37 7.54 -35.13 -6.60
N VAL A 38 7.36 -35.59 -5.36
CA VAL A 38 7.67 -34.82 -4.15
C VAL A 38 8.77 -35.53 -3.38
N GLU A 39 9.76 -34.76 -2.92
CA GLU A 39 10.79 -35.19 -1.98
C GLU A 39 10.64 -34.38 -0.69
N LEU A 40 10.40 -35.04 0.44
CA LEU A 40 10.34 -34.37 1.73
C LEU A 40 11.75 -34.27 2.31
N LEU A 41 12.40 -33.11 2.19
CA LEU A 41 13.78 -32.92 2.66
C LEU A 41 13.91 -32.94 4.19
N GLY A 42 12.88 -32.49 4.89
CA GLY A 42 12.84 -32.38 6.34
C GLY A 42 11.61 -31.61 6.81
N PHE A 43 11.26 -31.78 8.07
CA PHE A 43 10.26 -30.96 8.76
C PHE A 43 10.73 -30.77 10.20
N ASP A 44 10.46 -29.61 10.77
CA ASP A 44 10.64 -29.42 12.20
C ASP A 44 9.50 -30.13 12.92
N GLU A 45 9.85 -31.06 13.82
CA GLU A 45 8.89 -31.57 14.80
C GLU A 45 8.51 -30.40 15.71
N THR A 46 7.47 -29.66 15.34
CA THR A 46 6.65 -29.04 16.37
C THR A 46 6.10 -30.23 17.14
N GLU A 47 6.56 -30.44 18.38
CA GLU A 47 5.77 -31.23 19.33
C GLU A 47 4.37 -30.65 19.20
N GLU A 48 3.45 -31.42 18.57
CA GLU A 48 2.07 -31.04 18.49
C GLU A 48 1.61 -31.01 19.94
N GLY A 49 1.77 -29.84 20.56
CA GLY A 49 1.28 -29.61 21.90
C GLY A 49 -0.15 -30.07 21.91
N LYS A 50 -0.58 -30.62 23.06
CA LYS A 50 -1.95 -31.05 23.33
C LYS A 50 -2.95 -30.23 22.50
N THR A 51 -3.88 -30.92 21.84
CA THR A 51 -4.87 -30.20 21.02
C THR A 51 -5.58 -29.14 21.86
N ARG A 52 -6.12 -28.08 21.25
CA ARG A 52 -6.76 -26.97 21.98
C ARG A 52 -7.80 -27.45 23.01
N GLY A 53 -8.46 -28.58 22.75
CA GLY A 53 -9.43 -29.20 23.66
C GLY A 53 -8.82 -29.89 24.88
N ASP A 54 -7.56 -30.32 24.79
CA ASP A 54 -6.85 -31.08 25.83
C ASP A 54 -5.94 -30.19 26.70
N MET A 55 -5.72 -28.93 26.32
CA MET A 55 -4.92 -27.97 27.09
C MET A 55 -5.72 -27.31 28.20
N THR A 56 -5.08 -27.16 29.37
CA THR A 56 -5.63 -26.31 30.43
C THR A 56 -5.56 -24.83 30.03
N VAL A 57 -6.33 -23.97 30.70
CA VAL A 57 -6.29 -22.51 30.45
C VAL A 57 -4.89 -21.95 30.72
N GLU A 58 -4.18 -22.45 31.73
CA GLU A 58 -2.82 -22.03 32.08
C GLU A 58 -1.81 -22.43 31.00
N GLU A 59 -1.91 -23.66 30.48
CA GLU A 59 -1.06 -24.13 29.38
C GLU A 59 -1.27 -23.27 28.12
N ARG A 60 -2.52 -22.89 27.83
CA ARG A 60 -2.86 -22.02 26.70
C ARG A 60 -2.28 -20.62 26.86
N ILE A 61 -2.41 -20.02 28.03
CA ILE A 61 -1.82 -18.69 28.31
C ILE A 61 -0.29 -18.76 28.19
N GLY A 62 0.32 -19.82 28.74
CA GLY A 62 1.75 -20.05 28.65
C GLY A 62 2.24 -20.22 27.21
N ALA A 63 1.51 -20.97 26.38
CA ALA A 63 1.81 -21.14 24.96
C ALA A 63 1.72 -19.81 24.19
N ALA A 64 0.66 -19.02 24.42
CA ALA A 64 0.49 -17.71 23.82
C ALA A 64 1.66 -16.77 24.16
N ASP A 65 2.09 -16.75 25.43
CA ASP A 65 3.20 -15.92 25.87
C ASP A 65 4.55 -16.37 25.30
N ARG A 66 4.77 -17.68 25.15
CA ARG A 66 5.96 -18.20 24.45
C ARG A 66 5.99 -17.74 22.99
N ARG A 67 4.90 -17.91 22.23
CA ARG A 67 4.82 -17.45 20.83
C ARG A 67 5.09 -15.95 20.70
N LYS A 68 4.60 -15.14 21.64
CA LYS A 68 4.89 -13.70 21.68
C LYS A 68 6.37 -13.39 21.91
N ILE A 69 7.06 -14.19 22.73
CA ILE A 69 8.49 -14.04 23.00
C ILE A 69 9.30 -14.52 21.80
N ASP A 70 8.98 -15.68 21.25
CA ASP A 70 9.67 -16.27 20.10
C ASP A 70 9.57 -15.36 18.87
N GLY A 71 8.37 -14.85 18.56
CA GLY A 71 8.18 -13.87 17.49
C GLY A 71 9.03 -12.61 17.69
N ASN A 72 9.21 -12.14 18.93
CA ASN A 72 10.09 -10.99 19.20
C ASN A 72 11.57 -11.32 19.06
N THR A 73 11.98 -12.54 19.38
CA THR A 73 13.36 -13.00 19.19
C THR A 73 13.67 -13.09 17.70
N LEU A 74 12.79 -13.73 16.92
CA LEU A 74 12.89 -13.83 15.47
C LEU A 74 12.91 -12.46 14.79
N PHE A 75 12.07 -11.53 15.25
CA PHE A 75 12.06 -10.16 14.76
C PHE A 75 13.42 -9.47 14.95
N LYS A 76 14.06 -9.66 16.12
CA LYS A 76 15.40 -9.12 16.40
C LYS A 76 16.49 -9.79 15.58
N GLU A 77 16.29 -11.04 15.17
CA GLU A 77 17.18 -11.80 14.28
C GLU A 77 16.96 -11.46 12.79
N GLU A 78 16.11 -10.49 12.46
CA GLU A 78 15.73 -10.11 11.10
C GLU A 78 15.03 -11.23 10.30
N LYS A 79 14.58 -12.29 10.97
CA LYS A 79 13.76 -13.36 10.39
C LYS A 79 12.29 -12.96 10.38
N LEU A 80 11.98 -11.96 9.55
CA LEU A 80 10.69 -11.27 9.58
C LEU A 80 9.50 -12.18 9.21
N GLU A 81 9.65 -13.08 8.24
CA GLU A 81 8.59 -14.02 7.85
C GLU A 81 8.23 -14.99 8.97
N GLU A 82 9.25 -15.58 9.63
CA GLU A 82 9.05 -16.46 10.79
C GLU A 82 8.42 -15.70 11.96
N ALA A 83 8.86 -14.47 12.21
CA ALA A 83 8.26 -13.60 13.24
C ALA A 83 6.78 -13.32 12.96
N MET A 84 6.43 -13.04 11.70
CA MET A 84 5.04 -12.84 11.28
C MET A 84 4.18 -14.07 11.54
N ASN A 85 4.68 -15.27 11.22
CA ASN A 85 3.97 -16.52 11.48
C ASN A 85 3.69 -16.69 12.98
N GLN A 86 4.66 -16.38 13.85
CA GLN A 86 4.45 -16.43 15.30
C GLN A 86 3.38 -15.42 15.75
N TYR A 87 3.38 -14.20 15.22
CA TYR A 87 2.35 -13.22 15.56
C TYR A 87 0.97 -13.61 15.02
N GLU A 88 0.90 -14.27 13.87
CA GLU A 88 -0.35 -14.80 13.33
C GLU A 88 -0.93 -15.92 14.22
N MET A 89 -0.09 -16.82 14.73
CA MET A 89 -0.53 -17.82 15.70
C MET A 89 -1.07 -17.20 16.99
N VAL A 90 -0.48 -16.08 17.45
CA VAL A 90 -1.02 -15.32 18.60
C VAL A 90 -2.38 -14.71 18.28
N LEU A 91 -2.57 -14.21 17.06
CA LEU A 91 -3.84 -13.62 16.61
C LEU A 91 -4.92 -14.67 16.35
N ALA A 92 -4.55 -15.91 16.03
CA ALA A 92 -5.49 -17.03 15.94
C ALA A 92 -6.08 -17.38 17.32
N GLU A 93 -5.37 -17.07 18.41
CA GLU A 93 -5.85 -17.26 19.79
C GLU A 93 -6.59 -16.02 20.32
N ASP A 94 -6.09 -14.82 20.02
CA ASP A 94 -6.66 -13.53 20.40
C ASP A 94 -6.56 -12.54 19.23
N GLU A 95 -7.62 -12.49 18.43
CA GLU A 95 -7.70 -11.69 17.20
C GLU A 95 -7.56 -10.18 17.45
N ASN A 96 -7.89 -9.73 18.67
CA ASN A 96 -7.93 -8.32 19.05
C ASN A 96 -6.65 -7.88 19.78
N ASN A 97 -5.61 -8.71 19.78
CA ASN A 97 -4.37 -8.43 20.47
C ASN A 97 -3.60 -7.28 19.80
N ALA A 98 -3.81 -6.05 20.30
CA ALA A 98 -3.20 -4.85 19.75
C ALA A 98 -1.67 -4.92 19.61
N LYS A 99 -0.98 -5.61 20.53
CA LYS A 99 0.48 -5.76 20.48
C LYS A 99 0.91 -6.72 19.37
N ALA A 100 0.21 -7.83 19.19
CA ALA A 100 0.52 -8.78 18.12
C ALA A 100 0.22 -8.18 16.74
N LEU A 101 -0.93 -7.48 16.59
CA LEU A 101 -1.27 -6.72 15.38
C LEU A 101 -0.18 -5.69 15.04
N PHE A 102 0.21 -4.86 16.02
CA PHE A 102 1.25 -3.86 15.81
C PHE A 102 2.59 -4.47 15.39
N ARG A 103 3.02 -5.55 16.04
CA ARG A 103 4.30 -6.21 15.73
C ARG A 103 4.28 -6.91 14.37
N ARG A 104 3.17 -7.56 14.00
CA ARG A 104 2.98 -8.13 12.67
C ARG A 104 3.00 -7.05 11.58
N GLY A 105 2.30 -5.95 11.81
CA GLY A 105 2.34 -4.77 10.94
C GLY A 105 3.77 -4.23 10.77
N LYS A 106 4.53 -4.15 11.87
CA LYS A 106 5.94 -3.70 11.78
C LYS A 106 6.80 -4.63 10.94
N ALA A 107 6.67 -5.94 11.11
CA ALA A 107 7.40 -6.94 10.32
C ALA A 107 7.04 -6.86 8.83
N LYS A 108 5.75 -6.73 8.50
CA LYS A 108 5.28 -6.50 7.12
C LYS A 108 5.85 -5.23 6.51
N SER A 109 5.92 -4.16 7.29
CA SER A 109 6.47 -2.87 6.85
C SER A 109 7.95 -2.99 6.49
N GLU A 110 8.73 -3.71 7.31
CA GLU A 110 10.16 -3.97 7.05
C GLU A 110 10.38 -4.89 5.83
N LEU A 111 9.43 -5.79 5.54
CA LEU A 111 9.40 -6.57 4.29
C LEU A 111 8.91 -5.79 3.06
N GLY A 112 8.48 -4.53 3.22
CA GLY A 112 7.96 -3.70 2.13
C GLY A 112 6.52 -4.01 1.72
N GLN A 113 5.76 -4.73 2.54
CA GLN A 113 4.34 -5.03 2.31
C GLN A 113 3.43 -3.90 2.84
N THR A 114 3.57 -2.70 2.26
CA THR A 114 3.01 -1.42 2.76
C THR A 114 1.48 -1.26 2.71
N GLU A 115 0.77 -2.17 2.04
CA GLU A 115 -0.71 -2.18 2.09
C GLU A 115 -1.20 -3.10 3.22
N ALA A 116 -0.51 -4.22 3.44
CA ALA A 116 -0.88 -5.22 4.43
C ALA A 116 -0.47 -4.84 5.87
N ASP A 117 0.53 -3.96 6.04
CA ASP A 117 0.91 -3.41 7.34
C ASP A 117 -0.08 -2.34 7.85
N ARG A 118 -0.66 -1.53 6.94
CA ARG A 118 -1.66 -0.52 7.27
C ARG A 118 -2.89 -1.13 7.93
N GLU A 119 -3.40 -2.23 7.39
CA GLU A 119 -4.55 -2.94 7.95
C GLU A 119 -4.26 -3.35 9.41
N ASP A 120 -3.08 -3.93 9.66
CA ASP A 120 -2.66 -4.34 11.00
C ASP A 120 -2.55 -3.14 11.95
N PHE A 121 -2.00 -2.01 11.51
CA PHE A 121 -1.92 -0.80 12.34
C PHE A 121 -3.28 -0.16 12.62
N LEU A 122 -4.20 -0.16 11.66
CA LEU A 122 -5.56 0.36 11.85
C LEU A 122 -6.33 -0.49 12.86
N LYS A 123 -6.28 -1.82 12.71
CA LYS A 123 -6.90 -2.75 13.67
C LYS A 123 -6.26 -2.64 15.05
N ALA A 124 -4.94 -2.49 15.12
CA ALA A 124 -4.25 -2.25 16.39
C ALA A 124 -4.69 -0.92 17.04
N GLN A 125 -4.91 0.14 16.26
CA GLN A 125 -5.40 1.43 16.75
C GLN A 125 -6.82 1.34 17.31
N GLU A 126 -7.70 0.54 16.71
CA GLU A 126 -9.05 0.31 17.21
C GLU A 126 -9.04 -0.22 18.65
N HIS A 127 -8.14 -1.16 18.93
CA HIS A 127 -8.01 -1.79 20.25
C HIS A 127 -7.07 -1.03 21.21
N ALA A 128 -6.18 -0.17 20.70
CA ALA A 128 -5.26 0.64 21.49
C ALA A 128 -5.18 2.11 21.00
N PRO A 129 -6.27 2.89 21.09
CA PRO A 129 -6.37 4.22 20.47
C PRO A 129 -5.43 5.28 21.07
N ARG A 130 -4.92 5.03 22.29
CA ARG A 130 -3.99 5.94 22.98
C ARG A 130 -2.52 5.59 22.76
N ASP A 131 -2.22 4.54 22.01
CA ASP A 131 -0.84 4.14 21.75
C ASP A 131 -0.17 5.09 20.75
N LYS A 132 0.83 5.82 21.24
CA LYS A 132 1.60 6.77 20.44
C LYS A 132 2.46 6.08 19.38
N ALA A 133 2.87 4.83 19.58
CA ALA A 133 3.66 4.09 18.59
C ALA A 133 2.84 3.81 17.34
N ILE A 134 1.62 3.29 17.52
CA ILE A 134 0.69 3.01 16.40
C ILE A 134 0.37 4.30 15.65
N ALA A 135 0.04 5.38 16.38
CA ALA A 135 -0.26 6.67 15.77
C ALA A 135 0.91 7.25 14.95
N ARG A 136 2.16 7.00 15.36
CA ARG A 136 3.34 7.43 14.60
C ARG A 136 3.48 6.65 13.30
N GLU A 137 3.35 5.33 13.32
CA GLU A 137 3.47 4.50 12.11
C GLU A 137 2.39 4.85 11.08
N LEU A 138 1.13 4.99 11.51
CA LEU A 138 0.03 5.41 10.63
C LEU A 138 0.27 6.80 10.00
N ARG A 139 0.89 7.71 10.75
CA ARG A 139 1.26 9.03 10.22
C ARG A 139 2.36 8.92 9.15
N ILE A 140 3.36 8.07 9.36
CA ILE A 140 4.43 7.84 8.38
C ILE A 140 3.83 7.28 7.08
N LEU A 141 2.92 6.29 7.18
CA LEU A 141 2.22 5.75 6.03
C LEU A 141 1.40 6.82 5.28
N ALA A 142 0.68 7.68 5.99
CA ALA A 142 -0.08 8.78 5.37
C ALA A 142 0.84 9.81 4.67
N GLU A 143 2.02 10.09 5.22
CA GLU A 143 3.01 10.96 4.60
C GLU A 143 3.61 10.33 3.33
N GLN A 144 3.85 9.01 3.35
CA GLN A 144 4.28 8.25 2.17
C GLN A 144 3.22 8.25 1.08
N ASP A 145 1.94 7.99 1.40
CA ASP A 145 0.84 8.03 0.43
C ASP A 145 0.75 9.40 -0.24
N LYS A 146 0.84 10.46 0.58
CA LYS A 146 0.78 11.83 0.09
C LYS A 146 1.95 12.11 -0.86
N ALA A 147 3.15 11.62 -0.54
CA ALA A 147 4.32 11.77 -1.40
C ALA A 147 4.16 11.00 -2.72
N VAL A 148 3.65 9.76 -2.67
CA VAL A 148 3.32 8.95 -3.85
C VAL A 148 2.30 9.68 -4.73
N TYR A 149 1.23 10.19 -4.14
CA TYR A 149 0.20 10.94 -4.84
C TYR A 149 0.75 12.21 -5.51
N GLN A 150 1.60 13.00 -4.83
CA GLN A 150 2.20 14.19 -5.46
C GLN A 150 3.10 13.83 -6.64
N LYS A 151 3.94 12.79 -6.51
CA LYS A 151 4.77 12.29 -7.62
C LYS A 151 3.92 11.86 -8.80
N GLN A 152 2.86 11.07 -8.56
CA GLN A 152 1.92 10.67 -9.60
C GLN A 152 1.29 11.89 -10.28
N LYS A 153 0.81 12.87 -9.50
CA LYS A 153 0.21 14.10 -10.02
C LYS A 153 1.16 14.88 -10.93
N GLU A 154 2.43 15.00 -10.56
CA GLU A 154 3.44 15.66 -11.38
C GLU A 154 3.72 14.91 -12.69
N ILE A 155 3.82 13.58 -12.63
CA ILE A 155 3.95 12.71 -13.82
C ILE A 155 2.77 12.90 -14.76
N TYR A 156 1.53 12.83 -14.25
CA TYR A 156 0.32 13.02 -15.06
C TYR A 156 0.23 14.44 -15.65
N ARG A 157 0.64 15.46 -14.88
CA ARG A 157 0.71 16.85 -15.38
C ARG A 157 1.72 16.98 -16.52
N GLY A 158 2.86 16.29 -16.46
CA GLY A 158 3.88 16.29 -17.51
C GLY A 158 3.47 15.49 -18.75
N LEU A 159 2.76 14.37 -18.56
CA LEU A 159 2.38 13.44 -19.64
C LEU A 159 1.12 13.89 -20.40
N PHE A 160 0.20 14.63 -19.77
CA PHE A 160 -1.08 15.03 -20.34
C PHE A 160 -1.46 16.50 -20.13
N GLY A 161 -0.50 17.36 -19.72
CA GLY A 161 -0.74 18.79 -19.59
C GLY A 161 -1.27 19.40 -20.90
N LEU A 162 -2.45 20.04 -20.84
CA LEU A 162 -3.05 20.77 -21.95
C LEU A 162 -2.00 21.69 -22.60
N ARG A 163 -1.91 21.70 -23.95
CA ARG A 163 -1.12 22.71 -24.67
C ARG A 163 -1.55 24.09 -24.14
N PRO A 164 -0.63 24.95 -23.67
CA PRO A 164 -1.01 26.28 -23.22
C PRO A 164 -1.72 27.00 -24.37
N ALA A 165 -2.91 27.54 -24.10
CA ALA A 165 -3.61 28.37 -25.07
C ALA A 165 -2.69 29.53 -25.50
N PRO A 166 -2.70 29.93 -26.80
CA PRO A 166 -1.88 31.03 -27.26
C PRO A 166 -2.17 32.26 -26.40
N LYS A 167 -1.12 32.88 -25.84
CA LYS A 167 -1.25 34.06 -24.97
C LYS A 167 -2.06 35.14 -25.70
N PRO A 168 -3.11 35.72 -25.10
CA PRO A 168 -3.85 36.79 -25.74
C PRO A 168 -2.90 37.97 -26.04
N LYS A 169 -2.92 38.46 -27.29
CA LYS A 169 -2.13 39.62 -27.70
C LYS A 169 -2.49 40.80 -26.79
N ARG A 170 -1.50 41.35 -26.08
CA ARG A 170 -1.68 42.54 -25.26
C ARG A 170 -2.19 43.68 -26.14
N SER A 171 -3.39 44.17 -25.86
CA SER A 171 -3.89 45.39 -26.46
C SER A 171 -3.14 46.56 -25.84
N ASN A 172 -2.40 47.31 -26.65
CA ASN A 172 -1.66 48.50 -26.22
C ASN A 172 -2.63 49.67 -26.04
N TRP A 173 -3.34 49.69 -24.91
CA TRP A 173 -4.24 50.76 -24.50
C TRP A 173 -3.58 52.15 -24.58
N THR A 174 -2.26 52.22 -24.36
CA THR A 174 -1.47 53.44 -24.51
C THR A 174 -1.52 54.02 -25.93
N VAL A 175 -1.57 53.18 -26.96
CA VAL A 175 -1.68 53.59 -28.37
C VAL A 175 -3.10 54.09 -28.68
N LEU A 176 -4.12 53.40 -28.15
CA LEU A 176 -5.52 53.84 -28.27
C LEU A 176 -5.75 55.18 -27.56
N CYS A 177 -5.14 55.37 -26.38
CA CYS A 177 -5.20 56.60 -25.62
C CYS A 177 -4.47 57.76 -26.34
N TRP A 178 -3.32 57.48 -26.96
CA TRP A 178 -2.59 58.46 -27.78
C TRP A 178 -3.38 58.91 -29.01
N HIS A 179 -4.05 58.00 -29.72
CA HIS A 179 -4.91 58.35 -30.85
C HIS A 179 -6.13 59.18 -30.42
N TRP A 180 -6.72 58.88 -29.25
CA TRP A 180 -7.80 59.69 -28.69
C TRP A 180 -7.33 61.11 -28.33
N LEU A 181 -6.16 61.26 -27.72
CA LEU A 181 -5.59 62.57 -27.38
C LEU A 181 -5.26 63.40 -28.62
N LEU A 182 -4.66 62.80 -29.66
CA LEU A 182 -4.40 63.48 -30.94
C LEU A 182 -5.70 63.90 -31.65
N ALA A 183 -6.75 63.08 -31.59
CA ALA A 183 -8.06 63.43 -32.13
C ALA A 183 -8.71 64.60 -31.37
N LEU A 184 -8.52 64.67 -30.05
CA LEU A 184 -9.06 65.74 -29.22
C LEU A 184 -8.28 67.06 -29.43
N PHE A 185 -6.96 66.98 -29.56
CA PHE A 185 -6.11 68.12 -29.90
C PHE A 185 -6.39 68.68 -31.30
N SER A 186 -6.53 67.81 -32.31
CA SER A 186 -6.86 68.24 -33.68
C SER A 186 -8.26 68.86 -33.79
N ARG A 187 -9.24 68.37 -33.01
CA ARG A 187 -10.58 69.00 -32.91
C ARG A 187 -10.54 70.38 -32.27
N LEU A 188 -9.74 70.56 -31.21
CA LEU A 188 -9.55 71.87 -30.57
C LEU A 188 -8.83 72.87 -31.48
N PHE A 189 -7.82 72.41 -32.24
CA PHE A 189 -7.07 73.25 -33.16
C PHE A 189 -7.91 73.68 -34.38
N LYS A 190 -8.74 72.79 -34.95
CA LYS A 190 -9.71 73.17 -36.00
C LYS A 190 -10.77 74.17 -35.50
N ARG A 191 -11.18 74.06 -34.23
CA ARG A 191 -12.17 74.99 -33.63
C ARG A 191 -11.61 76.41 -33.41
N GLN A 192 -10.30 76.53 -33.19
CA GLN A 192 -9.59 77.81 -33.10
C GLN A 192 -9.39 78.48 -34.47
N GLN A 193 -9.21 77.72 -35.55
CA GLN A 193 -9.09 78.28 -36.90
C GLN A 193 -10.42 78.79 -37.47
N ASN A 194 -11.54 78.14 -37.16
CA ASN A 194 -12.87 78.60 -37.60
C ASN A 194 -13.36 79.88 -36.90
N HIS A 195 -12.75 80.30 -35.78
CA HIS A 195 -13.11 81.53 -35.08
C HIS A 195 -12.37 82.79 -35.60
N LYS A 196 -11.44 82.64 -36.56
CA LYS A 196 -10.69 83.75 -37.17
C LYS A 196 -11.17 84.09 -38.60
N ALA A 197 -12.30 83.54 -39.03
CA ALA A 197 -12.81 83.68 -40.41
C ALA A 197 -14.22 84.31 -40.52
N ASP A 198 -14.70 84.97 -39.45
CA ASP A 198 -15.89 85.86 -39.47
C ASP A 198 -15.47 87.29 -39.14
#